data_AF-Q8TGY1-F1
#
_entry.id   AF-Q8TGY1-F1
#
_cell.length_a   1.000
_cell.length_b   1.000
_cell.length_c   1.000
_cell.angle_alpha   90.00
_cell.angle_beta   90.00
_cell.angle_gamma   90.00
#
_symmetry.space_group_name_H-M   'P 1'
#
loop_
_entity.id
_entity.type
_entity.pdbx_description
1 polymer ?
#
loop_
_entity_poly.entity_id
_entity_poly.type
_entity_poly.pdbx_seq_one_letter_code
_entity_poly.pdbx_strand_id
1 'polypeptide(L)'
;MCKVESPRSGVLLLRRIALERAERLLRLARTVYYEDPDRARRYVELARRIAMKARVKLPKHLKRSFCKRCNTPLIPGVTARVRLRQNRMPHVSVTCLECGYIYRYPYLREVKERRRRHMEGVKDRDAG
;
A
#
# COMPACT_ATOMS: atom_id res chain seq x y z
N MET A 1 -12.47 43.29 -5.76
CA MET A 1 -11.93 42.46 -6.86
C MET A 1 -11.84 41.00 -6.39
N CYS A 2 -12.64 40.10 -6.96
CA CYS A 2 -12.64 38.68 -6.60
C CYS A 2 -11.28 38.06 -6.95
N LYS A 3 -10.60 37.49 -5.95
CA LYS A 3 -9.43 36.64 -6.18
C LYS A 3 -9.91 35.41 -6.95
N VAL A 4 -9.73 35.42 -8.27
CA VAL A 4 -10.00 34.26 -9.11
C VAL A 4 -9.03 33.17 -8.68
N GLU A 5 -9.51 32.20 -7.90
CA GLU A 5 -8.72 31.05 -7.53
C GLU A 5 -8.23 30.36 -8.81
N SER A 6 -6.91 30.20 -8.96
CA SER A 6 -6.35 29.57 -10.16
C SER A 6 -6.99 28.20 -10.37
N PRO A 7 -7.29 27.75 -11.61
CA PRO A 7 -7.91 26.45 -11.87
C PRO A 7 -7.12 25.25 -11.33
N ARG A 8 -5.86 25.46 -10.93
CA ARG A 8 -5.01 24.46 -10.28
C ARG A 8 -5.41 24.18 -8.82
N SER A 9 -6.05 25.12 -8.10
CA SER A 9 -6.42 24.95 -6.68
C SER A 9 -7.50 23.87 -6.51
N GLY A 10 -8.57 23.94 -7.33
CA GLY A 10 -9.70 23.00 -7.25
C GLY A 10 -9.30 21.56 -7.55
N VAL A 11 -8.41 21.34 -8.54
CA VAL A 11 -7.94 19.99 -8.90
C VAL A 11 -7.08 19.38 -7.80
N LEU A 12 -6.19 20.17 -7.18
CA LEU A 12 -5.36 19.69 -6.06
C LEU A 12 -6.22 19.37 -4.83
N LEU A 13 -7.19 20.23 -4.53
CA LEU A 13 -8.13 20.00 -3.43
C LEU A 13 -8.96 18.73 -3.65
N LEU A 14 -9.51 18.53 -4.85
CA LEU A 14 -10.25 17.32 -5.21
C LEU A 14 -9.39 16.05 -5.00
N ARG A 15 -8.13 16.08 -5.45
CA ARG A 15 -7.20 14.95 -5.28
C ARG A 15 -6.90 14.67 -3.82
N ARG A 16 -6.69 15.72 -3.02
CA ARG A 16 -6.47 15.60 -1.57
C ARG A 16 -7.67 14.97 -0.88
N ILE A 17 -8.87 15.51 -1.11
CA ILE A 17 -10.12 14.99 -0.53
C ILE A 17 -10.36 13.53 -0.96
N ALA A 18 -10.09 13.21 -2.23
CA ALA A 18 -10.22 11.84 -2.73
C ALA A 18 -9.27 10.87 -2.03
N LEU A 19 -8.02 11.29 -1.78
CA LEU A 19 -7.05 10.49 -1.06
C LEU A 19 -7.47 10.26 0.41
N GLU A 20 -7.89 11.32 1.10
CA GLU A 20 -8.37 11.26 2.50
C GLU A 20 -9.59 10.33 2.61
N ARG A 21 -10.56 10.43 1.68
CA ARG A 21 -11.74 9.56 1.63
C ARG A 21 -11.36 8.10 1.37
N ALA A 22 -10.47 7.85 0.41
CA ALA A 22 -10.01 6.50 0.10
C ALA A 22 -9.28 5.87 1.30
N GLU A 23 -8.44 6.64 2.00
CA GLU A 23 -7.78 6.18 3.22
C GLU A 23 -8.78 5.82 4.32
N ARG A 24 -9.76 6.69 4.60
CA ARG A 24 -10.79 6.45 5.62
C ARG A 24 -11.58 5.18 5.32
N LEU A 25 -11.97 4.97 4.05
CA LEU A 25 -12.65 3.76 3.62
C LEU A 25 -11.80 2.50 3.79
N LEU A 26 -10.51 2.55 3.44
CA LEU A 26 -9.60 1.41 3.64
C LEU A 26 -9.38 1.09 5.12
N ARG A 27 -9.37 2.11 5.99
CA ARG A 27 -9.29 1.93 7.45
C ARG A 27 -10.55 1.25 7.99
N LEU A 28 -11.74 1.73 7.59
CA LEU A 28 -13.03 1.14 7.94
C LEU A 28 -13.16 -0.30 7.41
N ALA A 29 -12.68 -0.56 6.18
CA ALA A 29 -12.68 -1.91 5.63
C ALA A 29 -11.93 -2.90 6.52
N ARG A 30 -10.81 -2.48 7.13
CA ARG A 30 -10.04 -3.32 8.03
C ARG A 30 -10.77 -3.63 9.35
N THR A 31 -11.46 -2.65 9.92
CA THR A 31 -12.15 -2.82 11.21
C THR A 31 -13.44 -3.61 11.05
N VAL A 32 -14.22 -3.31 10.01
CA VAL A 32 -15.53 -3.93 9.77
C VAL A 32 -15.42 -5.35 9.23
N TYR A 33 -14.24 -5.77 8.74
CA TYR A 33 -14.05 -7.12 8.20
C TYR A 33 -14.45 -8.24 9.16
N TYR A 34 -14.25 -8.05 10.47
CA TYR A 34 -14.58 -9.05 11.48
C TYR A 34 -16.08 -9.21 11.71
N GLU A 35 -16.87 -8.18 11.41
CA GLU A 35 -18.32 -8.18 11.57
C GLU A 35 -19.02 -8.53 10.25
N ASP A 36 -18.58 -7.94 9.15
CA ASP A 36 -19.22 -8.02 7.84
C ASP A 36 -18.14 -7.98 6.73
N PRO A 37 -17.64 -9.16 6.31
CA PRO A 37 -16.65 -9.27 5.24
C PRO A 37 -17.08 -8.66 3.91
N ASP A 38 -18.36 -8.72 3.57
CA ASP A 38 -18.91 -8.19 2.32
C ASP A 38 -18.94 -6.66 2.34
N ARG A 39 -19.33 -6.07 3.47
CA ARG A 39 -19.25 -4.61 3.68
C ARG A 39 -17.82 -4.11 3.62
N ALA A 40 -16.87 -4.86 4.18
CA ALA A 40 -15.47 -4.54 4.08
C ALA A 40 -14.95 -4.56 2.63
N ARG A 41 -15.34 -5.57 1.83
CA ARG A 41 -15.02 -5.62 0.38
C ARG A 41 -15.62 -4.44 -0.37
N ARG A 42 -16.86 -4.06 -0.05
CA ARG A 42 -17.54 -2.89 -0.63
C ARG A 42 -16.79 -1.58 -0.30
N TYR A 43 -16.29 -1.41 0.92
CA TYR A 43 -15.48 -0.23 1.26
C TYR A 43 -14.18 -0.14 0.46
N VAL A 44 -13.48 -1.27 0.27
CA VAL A 44 -12.28 -1.31 -0.60
C VAL A 44 -12.64 -0.94 -2.03
N GLU A 45 -13.73 -1.48 -2.56
CA GLU A 45 -14.20 -1.15 -3.91
C GLU A 45 -14.49 0.35 -4.05
N LEU A 46 -15.23 0.94 -3.10
CA LEU A 46 -15.51 2.38 -3.08
C LEU A 46 -14.22 3.21 -3.03
N ALA A 47 -13.25 2.82 -2.19
CA ALA A 47 -11.96 3.48 -2.09
C ALA A 47 -11.22 3.48 -3.43
N ARG A 48 -11.23 2.33 -4.14
CA ARG A 48 -10.64 2.21 -5.48
C ARG A 48 -11.34 3.08 -6.50
N ARG A 49 -12.68 3.09 -6.52
CA ARG A 49 -13.49 3.91 -7.44
C ARG A 49 -13.22 5.40 -7.25
N ILE A 50 -13.16 5.87 -5.99
CA ILE A 50 -12.81 7.26 -5.65
C ILE A 50 -11.40 7.60 -6.16
N ALA A 51 -10.42 6.74 -5.88
CA ALA A 51 -9.04 6.96 -6.31
C ALA A 51 -8.91 7.03 -7.85
N MET A 52 -9.62 6.15 -8.56
CA MET A 52 -9.64 6.12 -10.02
C MET A 52 -10.30 7.37 -10.61
N LYS A 53 -11.47 7.77 -10.09
CA LYS A 53 -12.21 8.94 -10.56
C LYS A 53 -11.41 10.24 -10.39
N ALA A 54 -10.73 10.40 -9.25
CA ALA A 54 -9.86 11.54 -9.00
C ALA A 54 -8.47 11.44 -9.65
N ARG A 55 -8.18 10.33 -10.33
CA ARG A 55 -6.87 10.00 -10.93
C ARG A 55 -5.71 10.15 -9.92
N VAL A 56 -5.93 9.74 -8.67
CA VAL A 56 -4.93 9.78 -7.61
C VAL A 56 -4.24 8.42 -7.46
N LYS A 57 -2.92 8.47 -7.25
CA LYS A 57 -2.13 7.28 -6.92
C LYS A 57 -2.24 7.03 -5.42
N LEU A 58 -2.79 5.88 -5.02
CA LEU A 58 -2.77 5.47 -3.61
C LEU A 58 -1.31 5.30 -3.15
N PRO A 59 -0.94 5.84 -1.97
CA PRO A 59 0.38 5.64 -1.40
C PRO A 59 0.65 4.15 -1.18
N LYS A 60 1.94 3.77 -1.17
CA LYS A 60 2.36 2.36 -1.19
C LYS A 60 1.76 1.53 -0.05
N HIS A 61 1.58 2.10 1.14
CA HIS A 61 1.01 1.41 2.29
C HIS A 61 -0.48 1.06 2.08
N LEU A 62 -1.29 1.99 1.53
CA LEU A 62 -2.69 1.74 1.18
C LEU A 62 -2.83 0.79 -0.01
N LYS A 63 -1.99 0.93 -1.04
CA LYS A 63 -2.03 0.03 -2.20
C LYS A 63 -1.74 -1.43 -1.85
N ARG A 64 -1.07 -1.69 -0.72
CA ARG A 64 -0.72 -3.02 -0.21
C ARG A 64 -1.70 -3.55 0.83
N SER A 65 -2.68 -2.76 1.28
CA SER A 65 -3.60 -3.13 2.35
C SER A 65 -4.83 -3.90 1.88
N PHE A 66 -4.99 -4.14 0.57
CA PHE A 66 -6.15 -4.87 0.03
C PHE A 66 -5.75 -5.73 -1.17
N CYS A 67 -6.57 -6.75 -1.44
CA CYS A 67 -6.43 -7.58 -2.62
C CYS A 67 -7.08 -6.89 -3.83
N LYS A 68 -6.30 -6.65 -4.88
CA LYS A 68 -6.75 -6.08 -6.15
C LYS A 68 -7.70 -6.99 -6.95
N ARG A 69 -7.68 -8.31 -6.69
CA ARG A 69 -8.57 -9.28 -7.36
C ARG A 69 -9.96 -9.33 -6.71
N CYS A 70 -10.04 -9.62 -5.42
CA CYS A 70 -11.31 -9.86 -4.73
C CYS A 70 -11.78 -8.70 -3.82
N ASN A 71 -11.04 -7.59 -3.76
CA ASN A 71 -11.31 -6.44 -2.89
C ASN A 71 -11.25 -6.73 -1.38
N THR A 72 -10.82 -7.90 -0.94
CA THR A 72 -10.67 -8.20 0.50
C THR A 72 -9.56 -7.34 1.12
N PRO A 73 -9.79 -6.67 2.27
CA PRO A 73 -8.71 -6.05 3.03
C PRO A 73 -7.71 -7.13 3.48
N LEU A 74 -6.41 -6.88 3.32
CA LEU A 74 -5.33 -7.81 3.67
C LEU A 74 -4.91 -7.58 5.12
N ILE A 75 -5.40 -8.44 6.01
CA ILE A 75 -5.14 -8.45 7.44
C ILE A 75 -4.18 -9.61 7.72
N PRO A 76 -2.93 -9.35 8.12
CA PRO A 76 -1.97 -10.40 8.46
C PRO A 76 -2.53 -11.33 9.54
N GLY A 77 -2.54 -12.63 9.27
CA GLY A 77 -3.04 -13.66 10.19
C GLY A 77 -4.52 -14.01 10.02
N VAL A 78 -5.32 -13.17 9.34
CA VAL A 78 -6.76 -13.42 9.12
C VAL A 78 -7.02 -13.70 7.64
N THR A 79 -6.80 -12.69 6.78
CA THR A 79 -7.07 -12.79 5.33
C THR A 79 -5.80 -12.77 4.48
N ALA A 80 -4.66 -12.51 5.11
CA ALA A 80 -3.38 -12.40 4.44
C ALA A 80 -2.30 -13.22 5.16
N ARG A 81 -1.57 -14.00 4.39
CA ARG A 81 -0.34 -14.68 4.84
C ARG A 81 0.86 -13.91 4.32
N VAL A 82 1.65 -13.36 5.23
CA VAL A 82 2.87 -12.61 4.91
C VAL A 82 4.09 -13.48 5.20
N ARG A 83 4.98 -13.63 4.23
CA ARG A 83 6.25 -14.38 4.35
C ARG A 83 7.40 -13.58 3.78
N LEU A 84 8.53 -13.59 4.48
CA LEU A 84 9.80 -13.08 3.96
C LEU A 84 10.52 -14.21 3.23
N ARG A 85 10.95 -13.96 2.00
CA ARG A 85 11.68 -14.93 1.17
C ARG A 85 12.95 -14.27 0.64
N GLN A 86 14.06 -15.01 0.68
CA GLN A 86 15.37 -14.53 0.22
C GLN A 86 15.88 -15.25 -1.04
N ASN A 87 15.21 -16.32 -1.47
CA ASN A 87 15.65 -17.16 -2.59
C ASN A 87 15.63 -16.37 -3.92
N ARG A 88 16.76 -16.37 -4.65
CA ARG A 88 17.04 -15.62 -5.91
C ARG A 88 16.98 -14.09 -5.78
N MET A 89 15.87 -13.56 -5.24
CA MET A 89 15.64 -12.15 -5.01
C MET A 89 14.90 -11.94 -3.68
N PRO A 90 15.41 -11.11 -2.75
CA PRO A 90 14.73 -10.77 -1.50
C PRO A 90 13.39 -10.06 -1.75
N HIS A 91 12.30 -10.68 -1.27
CA HIS A 91 10.94 -10.15 -1.42
C HIS A 91 10.01 -10.52 -0.26
N VAL A 92 9.03 -9.64 -0.03
CA VAL A 92 7.88 -9.93 0.84
C VAL A 92 6.79 -10.57 -0.01
N SER A 93 6.42 -11.80 0.30
CA SER A 93 5.29 -12.48 -0.31
C SER A 93 4.05 -12.27 0.56
N VAL A 94 3.00 -11.72 -0.03
CA VAL A 94 1.69 -11.54 0.61
C VAL A 94 0.66 -12.33 -0.17
N THR A 95 0.16 -13.41 0.41
CA THR A 95 -0.88 -14.24 -0.17
C THR A 95 -2.23 -13.84 0.40
N CYS A 96 -3.19 -13.56 -0.47
CA CYS A 96 -4.59 -13.40 -0.06
C CYS A 96 -5.19 -14.79 0.17
N LEU A 97 -5.72 -15.03 1.37
CA LEU A 97 -6.29 -16.32 1.76
C LEU A 97 -7.70 -16.54 1.18
N GLU A 98 -8.39 -15.47 0.78
CA GLU A 98 -9.73 -15.55 0.17
C GLU A 98 -9.72 -16.01 -1.30
N CYS A 99 -8.77 -15.51 -2.10
CA CYS A 99 -8.72 -15.79 -3.55
C CYS A 99 -7.42 -16.48 -4.01
N GLY A 100 -6.49 -16.74 -3.09
CA GLY A 100 -5.20 -17.35 -3.38
C GLY A 100 -4.19 -16.46 -4.10
N TYR A 101 -4.54 -15.22 -4.48
CA TYR A 101 -3.61 -14.37 -5.24
C TYR A 101 -2.39 -13.96 -4.42
N ILE A 102 -1.20 -14.06 -5.05
CA ILE A 102 0.10 -13.82 -4.41
C ILE A 102 0.71 -12.51 -4.92
N TYR A 103 0.90 -11.55 -4.03
CA TYR A 103 1.68 -10.35 -4.26
C TYR A 103 3.14 -10.56 -3.84
N ARG A 104 4.08 -10.09 -4.66
CA ARG A 104 5.51 -10.11 -4.33
C ARG A 104 6.04 -8.68 -4.34
N TYR A 105 6.61 -8.25 -3.22
CA TYR A 105 7.20 -6.93 -3.06
C TYR A 105 8.70 -7.07 -2.84
N PRO A 106 9.54 -6.91 -3.89
CA PRO A 106 10.98 -6.96 -3.75
C PRO A 106 11.48 -5.79 -2.90
N TYR A 107 12.48 -6.05 -2.06
CA TYR A 107 13.18 -5.03 -1.25
C TYR A 107 14.68 -5.01 -1.58
N LEU A 108 14.98 -5.18 -2.88
CA LEU A 108 16.35 -5.26 -3.41
C LEU A 108 17.19 -4.02 -3.12
N ARG A 109 16.60 -2.83 -3.20
CA ARG A 109 17.31 -1.56 -2.99
C ARG A 109 17.83 -1.49 -1.56
N GLU A 110 16.96 -1.85 -0.63
CA GLU A 110 17.23 -1.87 0.80
C GLU A 110 18.31 -2.92 1.14
N VAL A 111 18.30 -4.08 0.49
CA VAL A 111 19.37 -5.09 0.65
C VAL A 111 20.71 -4.61 0.07
N LYS A 112 20.72 -4.01 -1.13
CA LYS A 112 21.95 -3.47 -1.73
C LYS A 112 22.54 -2.35 -0.88
N GLU A 113 21.69 -1.46 -0.36
CA GLU A 113 22.10 -0.38 0.53
C GLU A 113 22.68 -0.91 1.85
N ARG A 114 22.04 -1.92 2.46
CA ARG A 114 22.58 -2.58 3.66
C ARG A 114 23.94 -3.23 3.39
N ARG A 115 24.13 -3.87 2.23
CA ARG A 115 25.42 -4.44 1.82
C ARG A 115 26.48 -3.36 1.63
N ARG A 116 26.13 -2.24 0.98
CA ARG A 116 27.05 -1.11 0.78
C ARG A 116 27.54 -0.54 2.12
N ARG A 117 26.61 -0.27 3.05
CA ARG A 117 26.93 0.22 4.41
C ARG A 117 27.81 -0.75 5.19
N HIS A 118 27.59 -2.05 5.02
CA HIS A 118 28.44 -3.06 5.64
C HIS A 118 29.86 -3.04 5.07
N MET A 119 30.02 -2.92 3.74
CA MET A 119 31.32 -2.83 3.09
C MET A 119 32.06 -1.53 3.45
N GLU A 120 31.35 -0.41 3.57
CA GLU A 120 31.90 0.88 4.04
C GLU A 120 32.47 0.72 5.47
N GLY A 121 31.67 0.19 6.40
CA GLY A 121 32.14 -0.02 7.79
C GLY A 121 33.18 -1.14 7.96
N VAL A 122 33.37 -2.03 6.98
CA VAL A 122 34.53 -2.96 6.96
C VAL A 122 35.79 -2.18 6.57
N LYS A 123 35.74 -1.39 5.50
CA LYS A 123 36.86 -0.55 5.06
C LYS A 123 37.32 0.44 6.14
N ASP A 124 36.39 1.04 6.88
CA ASP A 124 36.72 1.98 7.96
C ASP A 124 37.44 1.30 9.13
N ARG A 125 37.16 0.01 9.37
CA ARG A 125 37.84 -0.81 10.40
C ARG A 125 39.20 -1.33 9.93
N ASP A 126 39.36 -1.62 8.65
CA ASP A 126 40.63 -2.07 8.07
C ASP A 126 41.62 -0.89 7.86
N ALA A 127 41.14 0.36 7.90
CA ALA A 127 41.93 1.58 7.73
C ALA A 127 42.42 2.20 9.06
N GLY A 128 42.03 1.65 10.22
CA GLY A 128 42.45 2.07 11.55
C GLY A 128 43.28 1.00 12.24
#